data_AF-A0A183N8F3-F1
#
_entry.id   AF-A0A183N8F3-F1
#
_cell.length_a   1.000
_cell.length_b   1.000
_cell.length_c   1.000
_cell.angle_alpha   90.00
_cell.angle_beta   90.00
_cell.angle_gamma   90.00
#
_symmetry.space_group_name_H-M   'P 1'
#
loop_
_entity.id
_entity.type
_entity.pdbx_description
1 polymer ?
#
loop_
_entity_poly.entity_id
_entity_poly.type
_entity_poly.pdbx_seq_one_letter_code
_entity_poly.pdbx_strand_id
1 'polypeptide(L)'
;MSRLKLDDDGKSGSTRPIFRELLENTDLIKVEDDILDYNEKVQQLWNELMRNESILVEQIDELINEFELNLNDMINTFIENVEYGEIKDANNGIHENVNTDSDKNVKNARKGFYFRSIIFQEHFTECRELQTQYHERLTDLCPGILERFMRSDFQSEPTDALLAIFIDKESVTNALTASNDAHLLKIDEFADEINEKAKKWIKETITSIYSGEKYDRNRARVMEINHFIDVLRNDVENLDIPALGES
;
A
#
# COMPACT_ATOMS: atom_id res chain seq x y z
N MET A 1 15.00 -15.22 -25.07
CA MET A 1 15.41 -16.61 -24.85
C MET A 1 14.21 -17.52 -25.07
N SER A 2 14.31 -18.28 -26.15
CA SER A 2 13.59 -19.50 -26.57
C SER A 2 12.12 -19.73 -26.17
N ARG A 3 11.22 -19.37 -27.11
CA ARG A 3 9.88 -19.95 -27.29
C ARG A 3 10.00 -21.44 -27.61
N LEU A 4 9.33 -22.29 -26.85
CA LEU A 4 9.00 -23.65 -27.27
C LEU A 4 8.04 -23.58 -28.46
N LYS A 5 8.49 -24.09 -29.61
CA LYS A 5 7.63 -24.35 -30.76
C LYS A 5 6.76 -25.56 -30.43
N LEU A 6 5.48 -25.42 -30.69
CA LEU A 6 4.56 -26.55 -30.80
C LEU A 6 4.92 -27.28 -32.09
N ASP A 7 5.38 -28.53 -31.96
CA ASP A 7 5.50 -29.43 -33.09
C ASP A 7 4.10 -29.98 -33.41
N ASP A 8 3.68 -29.69 -34.63
CA ASP A 8 2.39 -30.00 -35.23
C ASP A 8 2.44 -31.44 -35.75
N ASP A 9 2.36 -32.42 -34.85
CA ASP A 9 2.02 -33.81 -35.17
C ASP A 9 1.73 -34.57 -33.87
N GLY A 10 0.45 -34.85 -33.62
CA GLY A 10 -0.07 -35.53 -32.43
C GLY A 10 0.36 -36.99 -32.29
N LYS A 11 1.64 -37.24 -32.01
CA LYS A 11 2.16 -38.54 -31.55
C LYS A 11 2.92 -38.36 -30.25
N SER A 12 2.17 -38.49 -29.15
CA SER A 12 2.72 -38.81 -27.84
C SER A 12 3.63 -40.04 -27.98
N GLY A 13 4.91 -39.84 -27.67
CA GLY A 13 5.93 -40.87 -27.72
C GLY A 13 5.61 -41.99 -26.74
N SER A 14 5.29 -43.16 -27.30
CA SER A 14 5.74 -44.48 -26.87
C SER A 14 5.75 -44.83 -25.35
N THR A 15 4.76 -44.42 -24.57
CA THR A 15 4.44 -45.11 -23.29
C THR A 15 3.50 -46.29 -23.49
N ARG A 16 2.72 -46.29 -24.58
CA ARG A 16 1.73 -47.34 -24.92
C ARG A 16 2.25 -48.80 -24.95
N PRO A 17 3.48 -49.11 -25.42
CA PRO A 17 3.92 -50.51 -25.46
C PRO A 17 4.31 -51.05 -24.08
N ILE A 18 4.85 -50.22 -23.18
CA ILE A 18 5.27 -50.63 -21.84
C ILE A 18 4.07 -51.03 -20.98
N PHE A 19 2.96 -50.29 -21.09
CA PHE A 19 1.73 -50.60 -20.35
C PHE A 19 1.01 -51.87 -20.86
N ARG A 20 1.12 -52.16 -22.17
CA ARG A 20 0.53 -53.38 -22.75
C ARG A 20 1.21 -54.65 -22.22
N GLU A 21 2.53 -54.62 -22.10
CA GLU A 21 3.33 -55.75 -21.60
C GLU A 21 3.15 -55.99 -20.08
N LEU A 22 2.76 -54.95 -19.32
CA LEU A 22 2.39 -55.07 -17.90
C LEU A 22 1.00 -55.67 -17.70
N LEU A 23 0.01 -55.26 -18.50
CA LEU A 23 -1.37 -55.80 -18.44
C LEU A 23 -1.45 -57.30 -18.74
N GLU A 24 -0.58 -57.81 -19.61
CA GLU A 24 -0.50 -59.25 -19.96
C GLU A 24 0.07 -60.11 -18.81
N ASN A 25 0.67 -59.51 -17.77
CA ASN A 25 1.34 -60.21 -16.66
C ASN A 25 0.74 -59.91 -15.27
N THR A 26 -0.35 -59.15 -15.17
CA THR A 26 -0.85 -58.61 -13.90
C THR A 26 -2.21 -59.21 -13.50
N ASP A 27 -2.33 -59.60 -12.23
CA ASP A 27 -3.58 -60.05 -11.60
C ASP A 27 -4.59 -58.89 -11.59
N LEU A 28 -5.73 -59.04 -12.28
CA LEU A 28 -6.72 -57.96 -12.46
C LEU A 28 -7.24 -57.42 -11.12
N ILE A 29 -7.30 -58.27 -10.09
CA ILE A 29 -7.65 -57.89 -8.71
C ILE A 29 -6.62 -56.92 -8.12
N LYS A 30 -5.34 -57.14 -8.41
CA LYS A 30 -4.25 -56.27 -7.94
C LYS A 30 -4.28 -54.90 -8.62
N VAL A 31 -4.64 -54.84 -9.90
CA VAL A 31 -4.81 -53.57 -10.63
C VAL A 31 -5.96 -52.75 -10.02
N GLU A 32 -7.07 -53.40 -9.68
CA GLU A 32 -8.20 -52.75 -9.02
C GLU A 32 -7.84 -52.21 -7.64
N ASP A 33 -7.13 -53.00 -6.82
CA ASP A 33 -6.61 -52.55 -5.51
C ASP A 33 -5.64 -51.36 -5.65
N ASP A 34 -4.71 -51.40 -6.62
CA ASP A 34 -3.75 -50.33 -6.86
C ASP A 34 -4.45 -49.01 -7.31
N ILE A 35 -5.55 -49.11 -8.06
CA ILE A 35 -6.38 -47.95 -8.46
C ILE A 35 -7.11 -47.35 -7.26
N LEU A 36 -7.64 -48.18 -6.36
CA LEU A 36 -8.29 -47.72 -5.14
C LEU A 36 -7.30 -46.98 -4.23
N ASP A 37 -6.11 -47.54 -4.02
CA ASP A 37 -5.02 -46.93 -3.24
C ASP A 37 -4.56 -45.60 -3.87
N TYR A 38 -4.43 -45.53 -5.20
CA TYR A 38 -4.09 -44.29 -5.89
C TYR A 38 -5.17 -43.21 -5.69
N ASN A 39 -6.45 -43.56 -5.87
CA ASN A 39 -7.56 -42.61 -5.68
C ASN A 39 -7.63 -42.09 -4.24
N GLU A 40 -7.38 -42.95 -3.26
CA GLU A 40 -7.29 -42.53 -1.86
C GLU A 40 -6.15 -41.53 -1.66
N LYS A 41 -4.95 -41.80 -2.21
CA LYS A 41 -3.80 -40.88 -2.15
C LYS A 41 -4.07 -39.54 -2.83
N VAL A 42 -4.74 -39.53 -3.98
CA VAL A 42 -5.16 -38.28 -4.66
C VAL A 42 -6.12 -37.47 -3.79
N GLN A 43 -7.09 -38.14 -3.14
CA GLN A 43 -8.01 -37.46 -2.23
C GLN A 43 -7.30 -36.90 -0.99
N GLN A 44 -6.37 -37.66 -0.41
CA GLN A 44 -5.54 -37.21 0.71
C GLN A 44 -4.70 -35.98 0.31
N LEU A 45 -4.08 -36.01 -0.88
CA LEU A 45 -3.31 -34.89 -1.42
C LEU A 45 -4.17 -33.63 -1.61
N TRP A 46 -5.36 -33.76 -2.18
CA TRP A 46 -6.28 -32.62 -2.32
C TRP A 46 -6.65 -32.03 -0.95
N ASN A 47 -6.98 -32.88 0.03
CA ASN A 47 -7.29 -32.44 1.39
C ASN A 47 -6.11 -31.67 2.02
N GLU A 48 -4.88 -32.18 1.87
CA GLU A 48 -3.70 -31.55 2.43
C GLU A 48 -3.38 -30.20 1.76
N LEU A 49 -3.45 -30.14 0.42
CA LEU A 49 -3.23 -28.91 -0.33
C LEU A 49 -4.26 -27.83 0.00
N MET A 50 -5.54 -28.19 0.05
CA MET A 50 -6.62 -27.27 0.43
C MET A 50 -6.47 -26.79 1.89
N ARG A 51 -6.09 -27.69 2.81
CA ARG A 51 -5.81 -27.32 4.20
C ARG A 51 -4.66 -26.34 4.31
N ASN A 52 -3.55 -26.61 3.60
CA ASN A 52 -2.39 -25.73 3.59
C ASN A 52 -2.73 -24.36 3.01
N GLU A 53 -3.50 -24.30 1.93
CA GLU A 53 -3.98 -23.04 1.36
C GLU A 53 -4.89 -22.26 2.34
N SER A 54 -5.79 -22.95 3.05
CA SER A 54 -6.62 -22.32 4.09
C SER A 54 -5.77 -21.69 5.20
N ILE A 55 -4.77 -22.41 5.71
CA ILE A 55 -3.85 -21.91 6.74
C ILE A 55 -3.05 -20.71 6.23
N LEU A 56 -2.57 -20.75 4.98
CA LEU A 56 -1.86 -19.63 4.38
C LEU A 56 -2.74 -18.38 4.20
N VAL A 57 -4.03 -18.55 3.88
CA VAL A 57 -4.99 -17.43 3.85
C VAL A 57 -5.10 -16.78 5.22
N GLU A 58 -5.25 -17.58 6.28
CA GLU A 58 -5.36 -17.08 7.65
C GLU A 58 -4.11 -16.31 8.08
N GLN A 59 -2.92 -16.88 7.84
CA GLN A 59 -1.65 -16.22 8.16
C GLN A 59 -1.43 -14.92 7.39
N ILE A 60 -1.82 -14.87 6.11
CA ILE A 60 -1.72 -13.66 5.31
C ILE A 60 -2.72 -12.61 5.80
N ASP A 61 -3.91 -13.02 6.26
CA ASP A 61 -4.87 -12.10 6.86
C ASP A 61 -4.32 -11.46 8.15
N GLU A 62 -3.74 -12.27 9.04
CA GLU A 62 -3.08 -11.78 10.25
C GLU A 62 -1.95 -10.80 9.93
N LEU A 63 -1.10 -11.12 8.95
CA LEU A 63 0.00 -10.26 8.52
C LEU A 63 -0.49 -8.93 7.92
N ILE A 64 -1.55 -8.96 7.10
CA ILE A 64 -2.13 -7.74 6.53
C ILE A 64 -2.74 -6.88 7.63
N ASN A 65 -3.44 -7.48 8.60
CA ASN A 65 -4.00 -6.74 9.74
C ASN A 65 -2.89 -6.07 10.57
N GLU A 66 -1.78 -6.78 10.84
CA GLU A 66 -0.63 -6.20 11.53
C GLU A 66 0.00 -5.05 10.73
N PHE A 67 0.13 -5.21 9.42
CA PHE A 67 0.64 -4.16 8.54
C PHE A 67 -0.27 -2.93 8.49
N GLU A 68 -1.60 -3.14 8.45
CA GLU A 68 -2.60 -2.08 8.50
C GLU A 68 -2.52 -1.28 9.81
N LEU A 69 -2.45 -1.97 10.96
CA LEU A 69 -2.27 -1.32 12.26
C LEU A 69 -0.97 -0.49 12.29
N ASN A 70 0.12 -1.06 11.81
CA ASN A 70 1.41 -0.38 11.76
C ASN A 70 1.39 0.87 10.87
N LEU A 71 0.73 0.82 9.71
CA LEU A 71 0.57 1.98 8.83
C LEU A 71 -0.35 3.04 9.42
N ASN A 72 -1.47 2.62 10.02
CA ASN A 72 -2.40 3.53 10.67
C ASN A 72 -1.74 4.25 11.85
N ASP A 73 -1.01 3.54 12.73
CA ASP A 73 -0.25 4.17 13.82
C ASP A 73 0.75 5.20 13.29
N MET A 74 1.45 4.85 12.21
CA MET A 74 2.48 5.71 11.61
C MET A 74 1.88 6.99 11.04
N ILE A 75 0.72 6.91 10.39
CA ILE A 75 0.02 8.08 9.86
C ILE A 75 -0.76 8.84 10.92
N ASN A 76 -1.37 8.18 11.90
CA ASN A 76 -1.99 8.86 13.03
C ASN A 76 -0.95 9.69 13.78
N THR A 77 0.25 9.13 14.00
CA THR A 77 1.34 9.93 14.55
C THR A 77 1.74 11.08 13.63
N PHE A 78 1.75 10.88 12.31
CA PHE A 78 2.01 11.97 11.37
C PHE A 78 0.95 13.08 11.46
N ILE A 79 -0.33 12.72 11.53
CA ILE A 79 -1.46 13.64 11.62
C ILE A 79 -1.45 14.35 12.97
N GLU A 80 -1.33 13.62 14.08
CA GLU A 80 -1.27 14.19 15.45
C GLU A 80 -0.12 15.20 15.57
N ASN A 81 1.04 14.92 14.97
CA ASN A 81 2.17 15.86 14.95
C ASN A 81 1.98 17.05 14.01
N VAL A 82 1.11 16.94 13.00
CA VAL A 82 0.72 18.06 12.11
C VAL A 82 -0.38 18.91 12.77
N GLU A 83 -1.27 18.30 13.57
CA GLU A 83 -2.46 18.91 14.17
C GLU A 83 -2.15 19.58 15.53
N TYR A 84 -1.22 19.04 16.32
CA TYR A 84 -0.78 19.62 17.59
C TYR A 84 0.63 20.21 17.45
N GLY A 85 0.72 21.55 17.45
CA GLY A 85 1.97 22.32 17.39
C GLY A 85 2.88 22.20 18.63
N GLU A 86 2.98 21.02 19.25
CA GLU A 86 3.81 20.80 20.44
C GLU A 86 4.83 19.68 20.20
N ILE A 87 6.03 20.05 19.73
CA ILE A 87 7.21 19.17 19.85
C ILE A 87 8.30 19.89 20.64
N LYS A 88 8.19 19.80 21.96
CA LYS A 88 9.35 19.62 22.84
C LYS A 88 9.02 18.42 23.73
N ASP A 89 9.88 17.41 23.71
CA ASP A 89 10.01 16.33 24.71
C ASP A 89 9.62 14.88 24.33
N ALA A 90 9.21 14.56 23.09
CA ALA A 90 8.96 13.16 22.70
C ALA A 90 10.23 12.32 22.44
N ASN A 91 11.42 12.92 22.39
CA ASN A 91 12.66 12.20 22.06
C ASN A 91 13.28 11.42 23.23
N ASN A 92 12.72 11.53 24.45
CA ASN A 92 13.25 10.87 25.65
C ASN A 92 12.52 9.58 26.06
N GLY A 93 11.48 9.15 25.32
CA GLY A 93 10.62 8.03 25.74
C GLY A 93 10.97 6.64 25.19
N ILE A 94 11.73 6.52 24.11
CA ILE A 94 11.91 5.22 23.43
C ILE A 94 13.17 4.51 23.93
N HIS A 95 13.12 4.05 25.19
CA HIS A 95 14.00 3.01 25.69
C HIS A 95 13.15 1.82 26.15
N GLU A 96 12.65 1.04 25.20
CA GLU A 96 12.20 -0.33 25.49
C GLU A 96 12.97 -1.36 24.66
N ASN A 97 13.38 -2.39 25.40
CA ASN A 97 14.49 -3.27 25.16
C ASN A 97 13.94 -4.60 24.62
N VAL A 98 13.98 -4.84 23.29
CA VAL A 98 13.67 -6.16 22.69
C VAL A 98 14.53 -6.41 21.45
N ASN A 99 14.84 -7.70 21.27
CA ASN A 99 16.06 -8.26 20.72
C ASN A 99 15.72 -9.26 19.58
N THR A 100 15.41 -8.78 18.37
CA THR A 100 15.47 -9.58 17.11
C THR A 100 15.76 -8.66 15.89
N ASP A 101 16.31 -9.20 14.79
CA ASP A 101 16.75 -8.40 13.62
C ASP A 101 15.61 -7.95 12.68
N SER A 102 14.45 -8.62 12.68
CA SER A 102 13.25 -8.17 11.95
C SER A 102 12.68 -6.86 12.52
N ASP A 103 12.74 -6.72 13.85
CA ASP A 103 12.32 -5.52 14.59
C ASP A 103 13.15 -4.28 14.25
N LYS A 104 14.42 -4.43 13.85
CA LYS A 104 15.30 -3.29 13.53
C LYS A 104 14.88 -2.58 12.25
N ASN A 105 14.45 -3.34 11.23
CA ASN A 105 14.01 -2.74 9.96
C ASN A 105 12.66 -2.05 10.12
N VAL A 106 11.74 -2.64 10.88
CA VAL A 106 10.45 -2.01 11.23
C VAL A 106 10.69 -0.76 12.07
N LYS A 107 11.58 -0.80 13.08
CA LYS A 107 11.97 0.38 13.88
C LYS A 107 12.68 1.45 13.06
N ASN A 108 13.54 1.10 12.13
CA ASN A 108 14.22 2.07 11.26
C ASN A 108 13.26 2.71 10.25
N ALA A 109 12.31 1.94 9.72
CA ALA A 109 11.23 2.48 8.88
C ALA A 109 10.32 3.42 9.69
N ARG A 110 9.92 3.01 10.92
CA ARG A 110 9.20 3.88 11.86
C ARG A 110 10.01 5.15 12.12
N LYS A 111 11.25 5.04 12.59
CA LYS A 111 12.14 6.18 12.86
C LYS A 111 12.31 7.10 11.65
N GLY A 112 12.47 6.56 10.44
CA GLY A 112 12.58 7.34 9.22
C GLY A 112 11.30 8.11 8.88
N PHE A 113 10.14 7.52 9.14
CA PHE A 113 8.85 8.18 8.93
C PHE A 113 8.53 9.22 10.02
N TYR A 114 8.78 8.89 11.29
CA TYR A 114 8.75 9.85 12.40
C TYR A 114 9.66 11.05 12.12
N PHE A 115 10.89 10.80 11.65
CA PHE A 115 11.82 11.84 11.27
C PHE A 115 11.30 12.69 10.09
N ARG A 116 10.68 12.07 9.06
CA ARG A 116 10.03 12.81 7.97
C ARG A 116 8.80 13.60 8.41
N SER A 117 8.02 13.08 9.35
CA SER A 117 6.87 13.76 9.94
C SER A 117 7.29 15.00 10.73
N ILE A 118 8.35 14.88 11.52
CA ILE A 118 8.94 16.00 12.27
C ILE A 118 9.45 17.07 11.30
N ILE A 119 10.19 16.68 10.25
CA ILE A 119 10.66 17.61 9.21
C ILE A 119 9.48 18.33 8.53
N PHE A 120 8.40 17.61 8.24
CA PHE A 120 7.23 18.21 7.59
C PHE A 120 6.53 19.25 8.47
N GLN A 121 6.39 19.00 9.77
CA GLN A 121 5.85 19.98 10.72
C GLN A 121 6.79 21.19 10.89
N GLU A 122 8.10 20.95 11.01
CA GLU A 122 9.12 22.01 11.10
C GLU A 122 8.97 22.99 9.93
N HIS A 123 8.76 22.48 8.71
CA HIS A 123 8.56 23.31 7.53
C HIS A 123 7.26 24.13 7.53
N PHE A 124 6.11 23.59 7.95
CA PHE A 124 4.87 24.38 7.98
C PHE A 124 4.85 25.41 9.12
N THR A 125 5.46 25.07 10.26
CA THR A 125 5.69 26.03 11.34
C THR A 125 6.64 27.13 10.88
N GLU A 126 7.75 26.78 10.22
CA GLU A 126 8.68 27.75 9.62
C GLU A 126 7.97 28.64 8.59
N CYS A 127 7.09 28.09 7.73
CA CYS A 127 6.29 28.87 6.80
C CYS A 127 5.36 29.88 7.49
N ARG A 128 4.67 29.46 8.58
CA ARG A 128 3.81 30.37 9.37
C ARG A 128 4.64 31.44 10.09
N GLU A 129 5.78 31.08 10.65
CA GLU A 129 6.71 32.03 11.30
C GLU A 129 7.27 33.04 10.29
N LEU A 130 7.69 32.60 9.11
CA LEU A 130 8.15 33.47 8.03
C LEU A 130 7.04 34.41 7.52
N GLN A 131 5.81 33.90 7.39
CA GLN A 131 4.65 34.72 7.03
C GLN A 131 4.34 35.77 8.12
N THR A 132 4.47 35.39 9.40
CA THR A 132 4.30 36.31 10.54
C THR A 132 5.37 37.41 10.51
N GLN A 133 6.64 37.02 10.35
CA GLN A 133 7.76 37.98 10.23
C GLN A 133 7.59 38.90 9.01
N TYR A 134 7.07 38.38 7.89
CA TYR A 134 6.77 39.16 6.70
C TYR A 134 5.66 40.19 6.97
N HIS A 135 4.58 39.77 7.62
CA HIS A 135 3.48 40.66 8.01
C HIS A 135 3.93 41.75 8.98
N GLU A 136 4.75 41.42 9.99
CA GLU A 136 5.33 42.40 10.92
C GLU A 136 6.16 43.45 10.19
N ARG A 137 7.09 43.01 9.31
CA ARG A 137 7.94 43.93 8.52
C ARG A 137 7.13 44.83 7.60
N LEU A 138 6.06 44.32 6.97
CA LEU A 138 5.16 45.14 6.17
C LEU A 138 4.42 46.16 7.03
N THR A 139 3.92 45.73 8.19
CA THR A 139 3.21 46.60 9.13
C THR A 139 4.09 47.74 9.62
N ASP A 140 5.37 47.49 9.85
CA ASP A 140 6.35 48.52 10.22
C ASP A 140 6.64 49.52 9.08
N LEU A 141 6.68 49.04 7.82
CA LEU A 141 7.04 49.85 6.66
C LEU A 141 5.87 50.69 6.12
N CYS A 142 4.67 50.14 6.14
CA CYS A 142 3.46 50.71 5.53
C CYS A 142 3.11 52.14 5.98
N PRO A 143 3.25 52.52 7.28
CA PRO A 143 3.01 53.90 7.72
C PRO A 143 3.92 54.92 7.02
N GLY A 144 5.20 54.60 6.86
CA GLY A 144 6.16 55.48 6.17
C GLY A 144 5.86 55.64 4.67
N ILE A 145 5.36 54.57 4.04
CA ILE A 145 4.90 54.62 2.65
C ILE A 145 3.62 55.46 2.54
N LEU A 146 2.67 55.30 3.46
CA LEU A 146 1.43 56.08 3.50
C LEU A 146 1.70 57.57 3.70
N GLU A 147 2.63 57.96 4.58
CA GLU A 147 2.99 59.36 4.75
C GLU A 147 3.57 59.99 3.48
N ARG A 148 4.45 59.26 2.77
CA ARG A 148 4.94 59.69 1.45
C ARG A 148 3.79 59.79 0.43
N PHE A 149 2.83 58.88 0.54
CA PHE A 149 1.65 58.86 -0.32
C PHE A 149 0.78 60.10 -0.16
N MET A 150 0.49 60.46 1.09
CA MET A 150 -0.28 61.65 1.42
C MET A 150 0.40 62.96 1.00
N ARG A 151 1.74 62.97 0.91
CA ARG A 151 2.52 64.14 0.46
C ARG A 151 2.66 64.25 -1.06
N SER A 152 2.19 63.24 -1.81
CA SER A 152 2.38 63.14 -3.27
C SER A 152 3.86 63.13 -3.70
N ASP A 153 4.75 62.63 -2.83
CA ASP A 153 6.21 62.59 -3.05
C ASP A 153 6.63 61.41 -3.96
N PHE A 154 5.94 61.20 -5.09
CA PHE A 154 6.22 60.11 -6.02
C PHE A 154 6.83 60.57 -7.33
N GLN A 155 7.83 59.81 -7.80
CA GLN A 155 8.43 59.97 -9.12
C GLN A 155 7.54 59.41 -10.26
N SER A 156 6.56 58.56 -9.92
CA SER A 156 5.67 57.88 -10.87
C SER A 156 4.22 57.90 -10.38
N GLU A 157 3.28 57.93 -11.31
CA GLU A 157 1.84 57.91 -11.02
C GLU A 157 1.46 56.56 -10.36
N PRO A 158 0.82 56.57 -9.17
CA PRO A 158 0.45 55.35 -8.47
C PRO A 158 -0.69 54.63 -9.19
N THR A 159 -0.68 53.29 -9.16
CA THR A 159 -1.76 52.47 -9.73
C THR A 159 -3.06 52.61 -8.94
N ASP A 160 -4.21 52.44 -9.60
CA ASP A 160 -5.54 52.48 -8.99
C ASP A 160 -5.70 51.55 -7.77
N ALA A 161 -5.08 50.36 -7.80
CA ALA A 161 -5.09 49.42 -6.68
C ALA A 161 -4.35 49.97 -5.43
N LEU A 162 -3.26 50.70 -5.63
CA LEU A 162 -2.53 51.37 -4.55
C LEU A 162 -3.34 52.54 -3.99
N LEU A 163 -3.98 53.34 -4.85
CA LEU A 163 -4.86 54.44 -4.45
C LEU A 163 -6.04 53.96 -3.59
N ALA A 164 -6.58 52.78 -3.89
CA ALA A 164 -7.68 52.18 -3.13
C ALA A 164 -7.27 51.67 -1.73
N ILE A 165 -6.00 51.28 -1.54
CA ILE A 165 -5.50 50.73 -0.28
C ILE A 165 -4.89 51.84 0.61
N PHE A 166 -4.17 52.80 0.01
CA PHE A 166 -3.47 53.88 0.71
C PHE A 166 -4.33 55.14 0.90
N ILE A 167 -5.59 54.96 1.31
CA ILE A 167 -6.51 56.05 1.62
C ILE A 167 -6.18 56.66 2.99
N ASP A 168 -6.00 55.80 3.98
CA ASP A 168 -5.73 56.15 5.37
C ASP A 168 -5.08 54.96 6.10
N LYS A 169 -4.65 55.19 7.34
CA LYS A 169 -3.93 54.18 8.14
C LYS A 169 -4.79 52.96 8.46
N GLU A 170 -6.07 53.15 8.71
CA GLU A 170 -7.03 52.08 9.01
C GLU A 170 -7.23 51.20 7.77
N SER A 171 -7.44 51.81 6.59
CA SER A 171 -7.55 51.11 5.31
C SER A 171 -6.33 50.24 5.01
N VAL A 172 -5.11 50.77 5.20
CA VAL A 172 -3.86 50.00 5.00
C VAL A 172 -3.72 48.87 6.01
N THR A 173 -4.05 49.11 7.28
CA THR A 173 -3.97 48.09 8.33
C THR A 173 -4.95 46.94 8.05
N ASN A 174 -6.18 47.28 7.66
CA ASN A 174 -7.19 46.29 7.31
C ASN A 174 -6.77 45.44 6.10
N ALA A 175 -6.18 46.05 5.07
CA ALA A 175 -5.65 45.33 3.91
C ALA A 175 -4.48 44.41 4.29
N LEU A 176 -3.58 44.85 5.17
CA LEU A 176 -2.47 44.02 5.67
C LEU A 176 -2.96 42.81 6.46
N THR A 177 -3.92 43.00 7.36
CA THR A 177 -4.53 41.90 8.13
C THR A 177 -5.22 40.91 7.19
N ALA A 178 -6.06 41.40 6.28
CA ALA A 178 -6.74 40.55 5.30
C ALA A 178 -5.75 39.77 4.42
N SER A 179 -4.63 40.37 4.02
CA SER A 179 -3.56 39.69 3.27
C SER A 179 -2.88 38.60 4.10
N ASN A 180 -2.62 38.86 5.39
CA ASN A 180 -2.01 37.90 6.29
C ASN A 180 -2.91 36.69 6.52
N ASP A 181 -4.19 36.94 6.84
CA ASP A 181 -5.20 35.91 7.03
C ASP A 181 -5.36 35.06 5.75
N ALA A 182 -5.39 35.71 4.58
CA ALA A 182 -5.47 35.02 3.30
C ALA A 182 -4.26 34.13 3.02
N HIS A 183 -3.05 34.52 3.41
CA HIS A 183 -1.84 33.71 3.23
C HIS A 183 -1.78 32.54 4.21
N LEU A 184 -2.08 32.77 5.49
CA LEU A 184 -2.16 31.71 6.50
C LEU A 184 -3.19 30.65 6.09
N LEU A 185 -4.36 31.08 5.59
CA LEU A 185 -5.36 30.16 5.08
C LEU A 185 -4.83 29.27 3.94
N LYS A 186 -4.03 29.79 3.00
CA LYS A 186 -3.43 28.94 1.94
C LYS A 186 -2.45 27.92 2.51
N ILE A 187 -1.70 28.31 3.54
CA ILE A 187 -0.75 27.40 4.20
C ILE A 187 -1.53 26.27 4.87
N ASP A 188 -2.63 26.58 5.55
CA ASP A 188 -3.45 25.58 6.23
C ASP A 188 -4.21 24.68 5.23
N GLU A 189 -4.81 25.25 4.17
CA GLU A 189 -5.46 24.49 3.09
C GLU A 189 -4.49 23.48 2.44
N PHE A 190 -3.24 23.88 2.24
CA PHE A 190 -2.21 23.01 1.67
C PHE A 190 -1.78 21.90 2.66
N ALA A 191 -1.69 22.20 3.95
CA ALA A 191 -1.42 21.20 4.98
C ALA A 191 -2.54 20.15 5.02
N ASP A 192 -3.80 20.59 4.98
CA ASP A 192 -4.98 19.72 4.94
C ASP A 192 -5.01 18.83 3.69
N GLU A 193 -4.68 19.39 2.52
CA GLU A 193 -4.62 18.63 1.26
C GLU A 193 -3.61 17.48 1.36
N ILE A 194 -2.45 17.72 1.98
CA ILE A 194 -1.42 16.69 2.16
C ILE A 194 -1.89 15.62 3.14
N ASN A 195 -2.53 16.02 4.25
CA ASN A 195 -3.11 15.08 5.21
C ASN A 195 -4.15 14.15 4.56
N GLU A 196 -5.05 14.70 3.75
CA GLU A 196 -6.05 13.91 3.04
C GLU A 196 -5.43 12.97 2.00
N LYS A 197 -4.41 13.42 1.27
CA LYS A 197 -3.66 12.54 0.35
C LYS A 197 -2.96 11.40 1.07
N ALA A 198 -2.39 11.65 2.25
CA ALA A 198 -1.72 10.64 3.06
C ALA A 198 -2.70 9.55 3.55
N LYS A 199 -3.86 9.96 4.11
CA LYS A 199 -4.94 9.04 4.51
C LYS A 199 -5.45 8.21 3.33
N LYS A 200 -5.69 8.87 2.19
CA LYS A 200 -6.16 8.20 0.97
C LYS A 200 -5.17 7.14 0.49
N TRP A 201 -3.87 7.47 0.47
CA TRP A 201 -2.83 6.54 0.01
C TRP A 201 -2.77 5.25 0.85
N ILE A 202 -2.90 5.32 2.18
CA ILE A 202 -2.99 4.10 3.01
C ILE A 202 -4.18 3.26 2.60
N LYS A 203 -5.36 3.87 2.56
CA LYS A 203 -6.60 3.15 2.27
C LYS A 203 -6.49 2.40 0.95
N GLU A 204 -5.96 3.06 -0.08
CA GLU A 204 -5.73 2.45 -1.39
C GLU A 204 -4.67 1.33 -1.34
N THR A 205 -3.57 1.54 -0.62
CA THR A 205 -2.50 0.54 -0.45
C THR A 205 -3.00 -0.72 0.24
N ILE A 206 -3.69 -0.57 1.38
CA ILE A 206 -4.26 -1.69 2.14
C ILE A 206 -5.28 -2.44 1.28
N THR A 207 -6.20 -1.72 0.64
CA THR A 207 -7.21 -2.33 -0.24
C THR A 207 -6.56 -3.15 -1.35
N SER A 208 -5.49 -2.62 -1.97
CA SER A 208 -4.75 -3.32 -3.03
C SER A 208 -4.05 -4.58 -2.53
N ILE A 209 -3.51 -4.57 -1.31
CA ILE A 209 -2.87 -5.75 -0.72
C ILE A 209 -3.92 -6.82 -0.41
N TYR A 210 -5.06 -6.46 0.19
CA TYR A 210 -6.15 -7.41 0.42
C TYR A 210 -6.66 -8.04 -0.87
N SER A 211 -6.90 -7.24 -1.92
CA SER A 211 -7.40 -7.77 -3.19
C SER A 211 -6.41 -8.74 -3.84
N GLY A 212 -5.14 -8.34 -3.95
CA GLY A 212 -4.12 -9.13 -4.64
C GLY A 212 -3.66 -10.34 -3.83
N GLU A 213 -3.14 -10.08 -2.63
CA GLU A 213 -2.44 -11.10 -1.83
C GLU A 213 -3.40 -12.07 -1.16
N LYS A 214 -4.60 -11.64 -0.74
CA LYS A 214 -5.57 -12.53 -0.07
C LYS A 214 -6.51 -13.18 -1.07
N TYR A 215 -7.27 -12.39 -1.83
CA TYR A 215 -8.37 -12.93 -2.64
C TYR A 215 -7.92 -13.50 -3.98
N ASP A 216 -7.21 -12.72 -4.79
CA ASP A 216 -6.82 -13.13 -6.14
C ASP A 216 -5.84 -14.30 -6.10
N ARG A 217 -4.85 -14.23 -5.21
CA ARG A 217 -3.90 -15.32 -4.96
C ARG A 217 -4.61 -16.60 -4.51
N ASN A 218 -5.49 -16.53 -3.50
CA ASN A 218 -6.20 -17.71 -3.02
C ASN A 218 -7.04 -18.35 -4.12
N ARG A 219 -7.80 -17.53 -4.86
CA ARG A 219 -8.62 -18.01 -5.97
C ARG A 219 -7.78 -18.69 -7.04
N ALA A 220 -6.62 -18.12 -7.40
CA ALA A 220 -5.69 -18.73 -8.34
C ALA A 220 -5.16 -20.07 -7.83
N ARG A 221 -4.72 -20.16 -6.57
CA ARG A 221 -4.21 -21.41 -5.99
C ARG A 221 -5.27 -22.50 -5.86
N VAL A 222 -6.47 -22.16 -5.44
CA VAL A 222 -7.58 -23.13 -5.39
C VAL A 222 -7.92 -23.65 -6.79
N MET A 223 -7.90 -22.80 -7.83
CA MET A 223 -8.08 -23.24 -9.21
C MET A 223 -6.95 -24.17 -9.67
N GLU A 224 -5.70 -23.84 -9.37
CA GLU A 224 -4.53 -24.68 -9.70
C GLU A 224 -4.60 -26.05 -9.01
N ILE A 225 -4.93 -26.09 -7.71
CA ILE A 225 -5.09 -27.33 -6.94
C ILE A 225 -6.16 -28.22 -7.56
N ASN A 226 -7.34 -27.65 -7.84
CA ASN A 226 -8.43 -28.43 -8.43
C ASN A 226 -8.05 -28.93 -9.83
N HIS A 227 -7.47 -28.09 -10.68
CA HIS A 227 -7.04 -28.50 -12.01
C HIS A 227 -6.03 -29.64 -11.96
N PHE A 228 -5.04 -29.55 -11.06
CA PHE A 228 -4.04 -30.61 -10.88
C PHE A 228 -4.67 -31.93 -10.43
N ILE A 229 -5.60 -31.89 -9.47
CA ILE A 229 -6.28 -33.08 -8.97
C ILE A 229 -7.20 -33.69 -10.04
N ASP A 230 -7.87 -32.88 -10.85
CA ASP A 230 -8.68 -33.36 -11.97
C ASP A 230 -7.82 -34.07 -13.02
N VAL A 231 -6.62 -33.56 -13.33
CA VAL A 231 -5.68 -34.25 -14.23
C VAL A 231 -5.29 -35.61 -13.65
N LEU A 232 -4.93 -35.68 -12.37
CA LEU A 232 -4.53 -36.93 -11.72
C LEU A 232 -5.66 -37.96 -11.67
N ARG A 233 -6.93 -37.53 -11.52
CA ARG A 233 -8.11 -38.41 -11.58
C ARG A 233 -8.38 -38.90 -13.00
N ASN A 234 -8.32 -38.00 -13.99
CA ASN A 234 -8.51 -38.34 -15.39
C ASN A 234 -7.46 -39.35 -15.90
N ASP A 235 -6.22 -39.28 -15.41
CA ASP A 235 -5.17 -40.24 -15.78
C ASP A 235 -5.54 -41.68 -15.37
N VAL A 236 -6.29 -41.86 -14.29
CA VAL A 236 -6.77 -43.16 -13.81
C VAL A 236 -8.03 -43.61 -14.54
N GLU A 237 -8.97 -42.68 -14.77
CA GLU A 237 -10.22 -42.98 -15.48
C GLU A 237 -9.99 -43.39 -16.93
N ASN A 238 -8.90 -42.91 -17.55
CA ASN A 238 -8.51 -43.28 -18.91
C ASN A 238 -7.60 -44.53 -18.97
N LEU A 239 -7.42 -45.26 -17.86
CA LEU A 239 -6.78 -46.57 -17.89
C LEU A 239 -7.70 -47.58 -18.58
N ASP A 240 -7.25 -48.09 -19.73
CA ASP A 240 -7.97 -49.11 -20.50
C ASP A 240 -7.80 -50.46 -19.80
N ILE A 241 -8.69 -50.77 -18.86
CA ILE A 241 -8.68 -52.04 -18.11
C ILE A 241 -9.47 -53.09 -18.91
N PRO A 242 -8.85 -54.20 -19.34
CA PRO A 242 -9.57 -55.32 -19.95
C PRO A 242 -10.61 -55.83 -18.95
N ALA A 243 -11.88 -55.82 -19.32
CA ALA A 243 -12.96 -56.30 -18.47
C ALA A 243 -12.71 -57.77 -18.06
N LEU A 244 -12.84 -58.07 -16.77
CA LEU A 244 -12.97 -59.43 -16.26
C LEU A 244 -14.25 -60.05 -16.84
N GLY A 245 -14.19 -60.61 -18.06
CA GLY A 245 -15.37 -61.23 -18.66
C GLY A 245 -15.34 -61.61 -20.14
N GLU A 246 -14.29 -61.32 -20.91
CA GLU A 246 -14.21 -61.82 -22.30
C GLU A 246 -13.06 -62.83 -22.45
N SER A 247 -13.32 -64.05 -21.98
CA SER A 247 -12.57 -65.27 -22.35
C SER A 247 -13.40 -66.13 -23.30
#